data_AF-A0A1M4NFC7-F1
#
_entry.id   AF-A0A1M4NFC7-F1
#
_cell.length_a   1.000
_cell.length_b   1.000
_cell.length_c   1.000
_cell.angle_alpha   90.00
_cell.angle_beta   90.00
_cell.angle_gamma   90.00
#
_symmetry.space_group_name_H-M   'P 1'
#
loop_
_entity.id
_entity.type
_entity.pdbx_description
1 polymer ?
#
loop_
_entity_poly.entity_id
_entity_poly.type
_entity_poly.pdbx_seq_one_letter_code
_entity_poly.pdbx_strand_id
1 'polypeptide(L)'
;MANKPKGSAIGMAADMGIELLTEEQYIELQNFGDFDMKTSSWLKIPYDIRKLGSAIFDDYRYGKVFVYHNGGEYYYGGRGVRGWGEVWVCYSGIVR
;
A
#
# COMPACT_ATOMS: atom_id res chain seq x y z
N MET A 1 -13.20 -19.63 3.91
CA MET A 1 -13.36 -18.24 4.38
C MET A 1 -12.78 -18.15 5.79
N ALA A 2 -11.49 -17.87 5.96
CA ALA A 2 -10.87 -17.58 7.26
C ALA A 2 -9.42 -17.16 7.02
N ASN A 3 -9.20 -15.85 6.96
CA ASN A 3 -7.93 -15.14 7.15
C ASN A 3 -8.16 -13.68 6.73
N LYS A 4 -9.23 -13.05 7.22
CA LYS A 4 -9.34 -11.58 7.12
C LYS A 4 -8.43 -11.04 8.22
N PRO A 5 -7.30 -10.38 7.91
CA PRO A 5 -6.53 -9.70 8.94
C PRO A 5 -7.45 -8.67 9.58
N LYS A 6 -7.54 -8.67 10.91
CA LYS A 6 -8.20 -7.59 11.65
C LYS A 6 -7.28 -6.36 11.59
N GLY A 7 -7.38 -5.58 10.53
CA GLY A 7 -6.58 -4.37 10.36
C GLY A 7 -6.86 -3.71 9.03
N SER A 8 -6.94 -2.38 9.02
CA SER A 8 -6.92 -1.61 7.77
C SER A 8 -5.49 -1.17 7.49
N ALA A 9 -5.11 -1.02 6.21
CA ALA A 9 -3.79 -0.52 5.84
C ALA A 9 -3.48 0.86 6.48
N ILE A 10 -4.50 1.70 6.64
CA ILE A 10 -4.40 2.99 7.34
C ILE A 10 -4.10 2.79 8.82
N GLY A 11 -4.77 1.84 9.48
CA GLY A 11 -4.50 1.50 10.88
C GLY A 11 -3.07 1.00 11.06
N MET A 12 -2.61 0.09 10.18
CA MET A 12 -1.23 -0.39 10.20
C MET A 12 -0.21 0.74 10.01
N ALA A 13 -0.46 1.65 9.06
CA ALA A 13 0.39 2.82 8.85
C ALA A 13 0.41 3.73 10.09
N ALA A 14 -0.75 4.00 10.69
CA ALA A 14 -0.87 4.81 11.90
C ALA A 14 -0.15 4.19 13.11
N ASP A 15 -0.24 2.87 13.29
CA ASP A 15 0.48 2.13 14.35
C ASP A 15 2.01 2.23 14.17
N MET A 16 2.48 2.42 12.93
CA MET A 16 3.87 2.65 12.59
C MET A 16 4.28 4.14 12.60
N GLY A 17 3.35 5.06 12.88
CA GLY A 17 3.61 6.50 12.86
C GLY A 17 3.83 7.09 11.47
N ILE A 18 3.37 6.39 10.42
CA ILE A 18 3.48 6.83 9.03
C ILE A 18 2.10 7.02 8.40
N GLU A 19 2.02 7.83 7.36
CA GLU A 19 0.81 7.97 6.55
C GLU A 19 0.96 7.26 5.20
N LEU A 20 -0.04 6.51 4.73
CA LEU A 20 0.05 5.86 3.41
C LEU A 20 0.36 6.86 2.28
N LEU A 21 1.17 6.43 1.31
CA LEU A 21 1.43 7.21 0.11
C LEU A 21 0.17 7.37 -0.74
N THR A 22 0.03 8.53 -1.38
CA THR A 22 -0.87 8.74 -2.53
C THR A 22 -0.32 8.08 -3.80
N GLU A 23 -1.13 7.98 -4.85
CA GLU A 23 -0.69 7.46 -6.16
C GLU A 23 0.47 8.28 -6.72
N GLU A 24 0.37 9.60 -6.64
CA GLU A 24 1.39 10.52 -7.12
C GLU A 24 2.71 10.34 -6.35
N GLN A 25 2.65 10.22 -5.02
CA GLN A 25 3.83 9.97 -4.20
C GLN A 25 4.46 8.60 -4.46
N TYR A 26 3.65 7.58 -4.75
CA TYR A 26 4.16 6.26 -5.13
C TYR A 26 4.86 6.28 -6.50
N ILE A 27 4.36 7.08 -7.45
CA ILE A 27 5.04 7.32 -8.73
C ILE A 27 6.36 8.06 -8.49
N GLU A 28 6.35 9.12 -7.67
CA GLU A 28 7.55 9.88 -7.33
C GLU A 28 8.62 9.03 -6.62
N LEU A 29 8.20 8.07 -5.78
CA LEU A 29 9.07 7.11 -5.12
C LEU A 29 9.95 6.36 -6.14
N GLN A 30 9.43 6.03 -7.32
CA GLN A 30 10.16 5.27 -8.33
C GLN A 30 11.34 6.07 -8.93
N ASN A 31 11.36 7.40 -8.80
CA ASN A 31 12.51 8.21 -9.19
C ASN A 31 13.74 7.96 -8.32
N PHE A 32 13.56 7.36 -7.13
CA PHE A 32 14.63 7.02 -6.20
C PHE A 32 15.09 5.55 -6.31
N GLY A 33 14.45 4.76 -7.17
CA GLY A 33 14.76 3.34 -7.42
C GLY A 33 13.52 2.53 -7.76
N ASP A 34 13.72 1.29 -8.20
CA ASP A 34 12.63 0.38 -8.51
C ASP A 34 12.10 -0.29 -7.23
N PHE A 35 10.96 0.17 -6.73
CA PHE A 35 10.33 -0.36 -5.51
C PHE A 35 9.14 -1.25 -5.84
N ASP A 36 8.89 -2.27 -5.01
CA ASP A 36 7.73 -3.16 -5.12
C ASP A 36 7.64 -3.92 -6.46
N MET A 37 8.80 -4.35 -6.99
CA MET A 37 8.90 -5.17 -8.21
C MET A 37 8.28 -6.57 -8.13
N LYS A 38 8.09 -7.07 -6.91
CA LYS A 38 7.56 -8.42 -6.63
C LYS A 38 6.43 -8.40 -5.59
N THR A 39 6.14 -7.23 -5.05
CA THR A 39 5.16 -6.99 -3.99
C THR A 39 4.18 -5.94 -4.46
N SER A 40 3.15 -5.65 -3.68
CA SER A 40 2.28 -4.51 -3.92
C SER A 40 2.05 -3.76 -2.62
N SER A 41 1.74 -2.48 -2.73
CA SER A 41 1.60 -1.56 -1.61
C SER A 41 0.24 -0.90 -1.61
N TRP A 42 -0.41 -0.87 -0.45
CA TRP A 42 -1.65 -0.11 -0.29
C TRP A 42 -1.37 1.39 -0.41
N LEU A 43 -2.29 2.09 -1.08
CA LEU A 43 -2.25 3.54 -1.18
C LEU A 43 -3.36 4.21 -0.37
N LYS A 44 -3.12 5.46 -0.05
CA LYS A 44 -4.09 6.39 0.50
C LYS A 44 -5.11 6.72 -0.58
N ILE A 45 -6.38 6.63 -0.20
CA ILE A 45 -7.50 7.13 -1.02
C ILE A 45 -8.31 8.16 -0.25
N PRO A 46 -8.98 9.07 -0.96
CA PRO A 46 -9.94 9.99 -0.36
C PRO A 46 -10.98 9.28 0.52
N TYR A 47 -11.35 9.92 1.63
CA TYR A 47 -12.29 9.35 2.60
C TYR A 47 -13.66 9.02 2.01
N ASP A 48 -14.12 9.86 1.09
CA ASP A 48 -15.38 9.74 0.37
C ASP A 48 -15.44 8.53 -0.57
N ILE A 49 -14.28 8.07 -1.09
CA ILE A 49 -14.18 6.81 -1.83
C ILE A 49 -14.06 5.63 -0.85
N ARG A 50 -13.26 5.78 0.22
CA ARG A 50 -13.06 4.73 1.23
C ARG A 50 -14.36 4.32 1.92
N LYS A 51 -15.23 5.29 2.25
CA LYS A 51 -16.53 5.02 2.91
C LYS A 51 -17.49 4.21 2.03
N LEU A 52 -17.26 4.16 0.71
CA LEU A 52 -18.01 3.32 -0.23
C LEU A 52 -17.51 1.87 -0.25
N GLY A 53 -16.51 1.54 0.58
CA GLY A 53 -15.94 0.21 0.67
C GLY A 53 -14.96 -0.11 -0.45
N SER A 54 -14.28 0.90 -1.01
CA SER A 54 -13.21 0.73 -1.99
C SER A 54 -11.82 0.87 -1.35
N ALA A 55 -10.81 0.28 -1.98
CA ALA A 55 -9.40 0.43 -1.67
C ALA A 55 -8.58 0.35 -2.98
N ILE A 56 -7.42 1.02 -3.04
CA ILE A 56 -6.49 0.90 -4.17
C ILE A 56 -5.09 0.51 -3.68
N PHE A 57 -4.34 -0.13 -4.56
CA PHE A 57 -2.96 -0.56 -4.32
C PHE A 57 -2.20 -0.59 -5.63
N ASP A 58 -0.88 -0.49 -5.51
CA ASP A 58 0.01 -0.40 -6.67
C ASP A 58 1.15 -1.43 -6.61
N ASP A 59 1.70 -1.75 -7.78
CA ASP A 59 3.04 -2.34 -7.92
C ASP A 59 3.83 -1.71 -9.07
N TYR A 60 5.14 -1.94 -9.12
CA TYR A 60 6.00 -1.45 -10.19
C TYR A 60 6.57 -2.61 -11.00
N ARG A 61 6.13 -2.77 -12.24
CA ARG A 61 6.57 -3.85 -13.12
C ARG A 61 6.93 -3.32 -14.49
N TYR A 62 7.93 -3.95 -15.09
CA TYR A 62 8.30 -3.64 -16.48
C TYR A 62 8.60 -2.15 -16.72
N GLY A 63 9.16 -1.47 -15.71
CA GLY A 63 9.44 -0.03 -15.77
C GLY A 63 8.21 0.87 -15.66
N LYS A 64 7.09 0.38 -15.11
CA LYS A 64 5.82 1.10 -15.00
C LYS A 64 5.10 0.83 -13.69
N VAL A 65 4.43 1.85 -13.16
CA VAL A 65 3.47 1.72 -12.07
C VAL A 65 2.14 1.17 -12.62
N PHE A 66 1.56 0.20 -11.91
CA PHE A 66 0.23 -0.31 -12.17
C PHE A 66 -0.64 -0.07 -10.94
N VAL A 67 -1.78 0.60 -11.15
CA VAL A 67 -2.77 0.92 -10.12
C VAL A 67 -3.96 -0.01 -10.23
N TYR A 68 -4.41 -0.55 -9.10
CA TYR A 68 -5.51 -1.50 -9.03
C TYR A 68 -6.53 -1.08 -7.97
N HIS A 69 -7.78 -1.48 -8.15
CA HIS A 69 -8.83 -1.28 -7.15
C HIS A 69 -9.36 -2.62 -6.63
N ASN A 70 -9.71 -2.65 -5.35
CA ASN A 70 -10.41 -3.75 -4.68
C ASN A 70 -11.55 -3.20 -3.83
N GLY A 71 -12.49 -4.06 -3.45
CA GLY A 71 -13.36 -3.76 -2.31
C GLY A 71 -12.54 -3.76 -1.02
N GLY A 72 -12.63 -2.72 -0.20
CA GLY A 72 -11.90 -2.53 1.05
C GLY A 72 -12.20 -3.57 2.13
N GLU A 73 -13.19 -4.43 1.95
CA GLU A 73 -13.43 -5.60 2.81
C GLU A 73 -12.67 -6.86 2.38
N TYR A 74 -12.12 -6.84 1.17
CA TYR A 74 -11.49 -7.97 0.53
C TYR A 74 -9.97 -7.75 0.54
N TYR A 75 -9.30 -8.59 1.34
CA TYR A 75 -7.90 -8.96 1.13
C TYR A 75 -6.80 -7.97 1.58
N TYR A 76 -6.72 -7.67 2.88
CA TYR A 76 -5.52 -7.04 3.47
C TYR A 76 -4.31 -7.99 3.62
N GLY A 77 -4.51 -9.30 3.48
CA GLY A 77 -3.42 -10.28 3.56
C GLY A 77 -2.63 -10.31 2.25
N GLY A 78 -1.33 -9.98 2.29
CA GLY A 78 -0.41 -10.16 1.15
C GLY A 78 0.07 -8.87 0.47
N ARG A 79 -0.25 -7.68 1.00
CA ARG A 79 0.28 -6.40 0.51
C ARG A 79 1.00 -5.64 1.63
N GLY A 80 2.04 -4.91 1.26
CA GLY A 80 2.76 -4.01 2.16
C GLY A 80 2.08 -2.66 2.31
N VAL A 81 2.70 -1.80 3.10
CA VAL A 81 2.38 -0.38 3.18
C VAL A 81 3.65 0.41 2.91
N ARG A 82 3.54 1.49 2.14
CA ARG A 82 4.55 2.53 2.01
C ARG A 82 3.94 3.79 2.61
N GLY A 83 4.73 4.57 3.34
CA GLY A 83 4.18 5.76 3.95
C GLY A 83 5.19 6.86 4.25
N TRP A 84 4.64 8.04 4.50
CA TRP A 84 5.36 9.26 4.79
C TRP A 84 5.52 9.44 6.31
N GLY A 85 6.75 9.63 6.80
CA GLY A 85 7.10 9.85 8.20
C GLY A 85 8.62 9.97 8.41
N GLU A 86 9.07 10.37 9.61
CA GLU A 86 10.50 10.64 9.93
C GLU A 86 11.43 9.40 9.88
N VAL A 87 10.95 8.24 9.45
CA VAL A 87 11.76 7.03 9.27
C VAL A 87 11.35 6.31 8.00
N TRP A 88 12.30 6.16 7.08
CA TRP A 88 12.17 5.25 5.93
C TRP A 88 12.28 3.80 6.42
N VAL A 89 11.18 3.04 6.44
CA VAL A 89 11.21 1.60 6.74
C VAL A 89 10.79 0.81 5.49
N CYS A 90 11.78 0.24 4.80
CA CYS A 90 11.53 -0.70 3.72
C CYS A 90 11.24 -2.08 4.33
N TYR A 91 9.97 -2.48 4.45
CA TYR A 91 9.63 -3.85 4.84
C TYR A 91 9.78 -4.79 3.64
N SER A 92 11.04 -5.05 3.25
CA SER A 92 11.40 -6.26 2.53
C SER A 92 11.38 -7.41 3.54
N GLY A 93 10.18 -7.81 3.96
CA GLY A 93 9.95 -9.13 4.51
C GLY A 93 10.13 -10.12 3.37
N ILE A 94 11.38 -10.48 3.07
CA ILE A 94 11.69 -11.72 2.35
C ILE A 94 11.12 -12.82 3.24
N VAL A 95 9.89 -13.22 2.98
CA VAL A 95 9.43 -14.55 3.32
C VAL A 95 10.16 -15.44 2.33
N ARG A 96 11.22 -16.09 2.81
CA ARG A 96 11.71 -17.33 2.20
C ARG A 96 10.61 -18.39 2.27
#